data_AF-A0A6L6IH04-F1
#
_entry.id   AF-A0A6L6IH04-F1
#
_cell.length_a   1.000
_cell.length_b   1.000
_cell.length_c   1.000
_cell.angle_alpha   90.00
_cell.angle_beta   90.00
_cell.angle_gamma   90.00
#
_symmetry.space_group_name_H-M   'P 1'
#
loop_
_entity.id
_entity.type
_entity.pdbx_description
1 polymer ?
#
loop_
_entity_poly.entity_id
_entity_poly.type
_entity_poly.pdbx_seq_one_letter_code
_entity_poly.pdbx_strand_id
1 'polypeptide(L)'
;MKRMLSIISALWEVVRPVCLLLAAATYLLCVLLILSVIFIITLPFTFYQVTKERAQREPEKRTMPPLGTLDANDFLGLSEGDIQQKFGIQSQQSGMLDHGQSLAQWLSEDGTIECWFQSEICYDCTFLQNGREIARAHRPRKRW
;
A
#
# COMPACT_ATOMS: atom_id res chain seq x y z
N MET A 1 34.88 18.33 -69.45
CA MET A 1 35.36 18.25 -68.05
C MET A 1 34.65 19.20 -67.09
N LYS A 2 34.54 20.52 -67.34
CA LYS A 2 33.92 21.49 -66.40
C LYS A 2 32.48 21.17 -65.95
N ARG A 3 31.62 20.66 -66.85
CA ARG A 3 30.23 20.27 -66.50
C ARG A 3 30.14 19.06 -65.57
N MET A 4 31.05 18.09 -65.69
CA MET A 4 31.07 16.92 -64.79
C MET A 4 31.50 17.29 -63.36
N LEU A 5 32.48 18.19 -63.21
CA LEU A 5 32.90 18.70 -61.89
C LEU A 5 31.78 19.44 -61.16
N SER A 6 30.95 20.19 -61.89
CA SER A 6 29.80 20.92 -61.31
C SER A 6 28.69 19.99 -60.81
N ILE A 7 28.49 18.84 -61.46
CA ILE A 7 27.47 17.86 -61.05
C ILE A 7 27.93 17.11 -59.79
N ILE A 8 29.22 16.77 -59.72
CA ILE A 8 29.82 16.11 -58.56
C ILE A 8 29.79 17.03 -57.33
N SER A 9 30.06 18.33 -57.49
CA SER A 9 29.96 19.28 -56.38
C SER A 9 28.53 19.46 -55.90
N ALA A 10 27.55 19.53 -56.81
CA ALA A 10 26.14 19.63 -56.46
C ALA A 10 25.61 18.38 -55.75
N LEU A 11 26.06 17.19 -56.16
CA LEU A 11 25.74 15.93 -55.47
C LEU A 11 26.35 15.89 -54.07
N TRP A 12 27.58 16.38 -53.89
CA TRP A 12 28.24 16.40 -52.59
C TRP A 12 27.54 17.31 -51.57
N GLU A 13 27.04 18.46 -52.01
CA GLU A 13 26.24 19.40 -51.20
C GLU A 13 24.92 18.79 -50.68
N VAL A 14 24.36 17.80 -51.40
CA VAL A 14 23.13 17.11 -50.99
C VAL A 14 23.42 15.85 -50.16
N VAL A 15 24.45 15.09 -50.50
CA VAL A 15 24.78 13.84 -49.80
C VAL A 15 25.26 14.11 -48.37
N ARG A 16 26.03 15.18 -48.16
CA ARG A 16 26.60 15.53 -46.85
C ARG A 16 25.54 15.79 -45.76
N PRO A 17 24.51 16.64 -45.96
CA PRO A 17 23.47 16.84 -44.96
C PRO A 17 22.61 15.59 -44.75
N VAL A 18 22.36 14.79 -45.79
CA VAL A 18 21.61 13.53 -45.67
C VAL A 18 22.36 12.52 -44.78
N CYS A 19 23.67 12.36 -44.98
CA CYS A 19 24.49 11.50 -44.13
C CYS A 19 24.54 12.00 -42.67
N LEU A 20 24.62 13.32 -42.45
CA LEU A 20 24.60 13.90 -41.11
C LEU A 20 23.25 13.69 -40.40
N LEU A 21 22.14 13.83 -41.12
CA LEU A 21 20.80 13.60 -40.59
C LEU A 21 20.59 12.13 -40.21
N LEU A 22 21.06 11.19 -41.05
CA LEU A 22 21.03 9.76 -40.76
C LEU A 22 21.87 9.42 -39.53
N ALA A 23 23.08 9.99 -39.41
CA ALA A 23 23.94 9.80 -38.25
C ALA A 23 23.34 10.37 -36.96
N ALA A 24 22.68 11.53 -37.03
CA ALA A 24 22.00 12.12 -35.88
C ALA A 24 20.79 11.28 -35.45
N ALA A 25 20.02 10.77 -36.41
CA ALA A 25 18.86 9.91 -36.14
C ALA A 25 19.28 8.57 -35.50
N THR A 26 20.33 7.93 -36.01
CA THR A 26 20.85 6.69 -35.42
C THR A 26 21.42 6.92 -34.03
N TYR A 27 22.14 8.03 -33.82
CA TYR A 27 22.63 8.41 -32.49
C TYR A 27 21.50 8.58 -31.47
N LEU A 28 20.44 9.32 -31.84
CA LEU A 28 19.25 9.50 -31.00
C LEU A 28 18.59 8.17 -30.66
N LEU A 29 18.47 7.28 -31.65
CA LEU A 29 17.88 5.95 -31.44
C LEU A 29 18.72 5.10 -30.48
N CYS A 30 20.05 5.12 -30.61
CA CYS A 30 20.95 4.46 -29.66
C CYS A 30 20.82 5.02 -28.24
N VAL A 31 20.74 6.35 -28.07
CA VAL A 31 20.57 6.99 -26.76
C VAL A 31 19.24 6.57 -26.12
N LEU A 32 18.15 6.55 -26.89
CA LEU A 32 16.84 6.11 -26.40
C LEU A 32 16.85 4.63 -25.97
N LEU A 33 17.55 3.76 -26.71
CA LEU A 33 17.71 2.35 -26.33
C LEU A 33 18.53 2.19 -25.04
N ILE A 34 19.59 2.98 -24.87
CA ILE A 34 20.39 2.94 -23.63
C ILE A 34 19.54 3.40 -22.44
N LEU A 35 18.79 4.49 -22.59
CA LEU A 35 17.90 5.00 -21.55
C LEU A 35 16.80 4.01 -21.19
N SER A 36 16.21 3.32 -22.18
CA SER A 36 15.18 2.31 -21.92
C SER A 36 15.75 1.10 -21.17
N VAL A 37 16.96 0.65 -21.53
CA VAL A 37 17.65 -0.44 -20.80
C VAL A 37 17.95 -0.03 -19.36
N ILE A 38 18.46 1.19 -19.13
CA ILE A 38 18.70 1.69 -17.77
C ILE A 38 17.39 1.70 -16.98
N PHE A 39 16.30 2.21 -17.56
CA PHE A 39 14.99 2.28 -16.92
C PHE A 39 14.45 0.88 -16.55
N ILE A 40 14.56 -0.08 -17.46
CA ILE A 40 14.14 -1.47 -17.23
C ILE A 40 14.95 -2.13 -16.10
N ILE A 41 16.21 -1.77 -15.91
CA ILE A 41 17.07 -2.33 -14.85
C ILE A 41 16.84 -1.61 -13.51
N THR A 42 16.70 -0.28 -13.50
CA THR A 42 16.60 0.51 -12.27
C THR A 42 15.22 0.45 -11.62
N LEU A 43 14.14 0.41 -12.41
CA LEU A 43 12.78 0.29 -11.88
C LEU A 43 12.61 -0.93 -10.95
N PRO A 44 12.88 -2.18 -11.36
CA PRO A 44 12.66 -3.34 -10.50
C PRO A 44 13.53 -3.29 -9.24
N PHE A 45 14.73 -2.70 -9.31
CA PHE A 45 15.58 -2.51 -8.13
C PHE A 45 14.97 -1.53 -7.13
N THR A 46 14.46 -0.39 -7.59
CA THR A 46 13.78 0.58 -6.72
C THR A 46 12.48 0.02 -6.13
N PHE A 47 11.68 -0.69 -6.93
CA PHE A 47 10.50 -1.39 -6.43
C PHE A 47 10.84 -2.46 -5.40
N TYR A 48 11.90 -3.23 -5.62
CA TYR A 48 12.36 -4.25 -4.68
C TYR A 48 12.84 -3.65 -3.34
N GLN A 49 13.56 -2.53 -3.37
CA GLN A 49 13.98 -1.83 -2.15
C GLN A 49 12.78 -1.29 -1.37
N VAL A 50 11.81 -0.66 -2.05
CA VAL A 50 10.60 -0.12 -1.40
C VAL A 50 9.73 -1.23 -0.82
N THR A 51 9.59 -2.37 -1.50
CA THR A 51 8.85 -3.52 -0.93
C THR A 51 9.59 -4.17 0.21
N LYS A 52 10.92 -4.26 0.15
CA LYS A 52 11.75 -4.77 1.25
C LYS A 52 11.67 -3.87 2.49
N GLU A 53 11.75 -2.55 2.33
CA GLU A 53 11.58 -1.61 3.44
C GLU A 53 10.16 -1.64 4.04
N ARG A 54 9.13 -1.85 3.21
CA ARG A 54 7.76 -2.08 3.70
C ARG A 54 7.61 -3.42 4.43
N ALA A 55 8.28 -4.47 3.96
CA ALA A 55 8.26 -5.79 4.60
C ALA A 55 9.07 -5.82 5.90
N GLN A 56 10.13 -5.01 6.03
CA GLN A 56 10.91 -4.86 7.25
C GLN A 56 10.22 -3.97 8.31
N ARG A 57 9.18 -3.24 7.93
CA ARG A 57 8.14 -2.79 8.85
C ARG A 57 7.09 -3.88 9.00
N GLU A 58 7.53 -5.07 9.37
CA GLU A 58 6.64 -5.97 10.07
C GLU A 58 6.15 -5.17 11.28
N PRO A 59 4.85 -4.85 11.41
CA PRO A 59 4.39 -4.18 12.61
C PRO A 59 4.82 -5.11 13.74
N GLU A 60 5.74 -4.63 14.59
CA GLU A 60 5.99 -5.21 15.90
C GLU A 60 4.62 -5.65 16.40
N LYS A 61 4.41 -6.97 16.52
CA LYS A 61 3.09 -7.56 16.74
C LYS A 61 2.66 -7.17 18.14
N ARG A 62 2.22 -5.92 18.30
CA ARG A 62 1.79 -5.34 19.55
C ARG A 62 0.50 -6.07 19.91
N THR A 63 0.58 -6.86 20.97
CA THR A 63 -0.58 -7.46 21.61
C THR A 63 -1.29 -6.40 22.43
N MET A 64 -2.62 -6.51 22.54
CA MET A 64 -3.40 -5.64 23.41
C MET A 64 -2.91 -5.79 24.85
N PRO A 65 -3.01 -4.71 25.68
CA PRO A 65 -2.77 -4.83 27.11
C PRO A 65 -3.60 -5.96 27.72
N PRO A 66 -3.14 -6.58 28.82
CA PRO A 66 -3.87 -7.64 29.50
C PRO A 66 -5.33 -7.26 29.73
N LEU A 67 -6.27 -8.19 29.52
CA LEU A 67 -7.70 -7.90 29.53
C LEU A 67 -8.16 -7.28 30.87
N GLY A 68 -7.54 -7.65 31.98
CA GLY A 68 -7.84 -7.09 33.31
C GLY A 68 -7.46 -5.61 33.49
N THR A 69 -6.73 -5.03 32.54
CA THR A 69 -6.35 -3.59 32.55
C THR A 69 -7.24 -2.74 31.63
N LEU A 70 -8.12 -3.38 30.85
CA LEU A 70 -8.99 -2.75 29.88
C LEU A 70 -10.44 -2.78 30.39
N ASP A 71 -11.22 -1.75 30.05
CA ASP A 71 -12.67 -1.76 30.22
C ASP A 71 -13.34 -2.01 28.86
N ALA A 72 -14.28 -2.95 28.78
CA ALA A 72 -15.04 -3.19 27.55
C ALA A 72 -15.87 -1.95 27.14
N ASN A 73 -16.25 -1.09 28.09
CA ASN A 73 -17.00 0.14 27.80
C ASN A 73 -16.16 1.16 27.01
N ASP A 74 -14.83 1.13 27.14
CA ASP A 74 -13.92 2.05 26.46
C ASP A 74 -13.90 1.86 24.93
N PHE A 75 -14.45 0.75 24.45
CA PHE A 75 -14.56 0.41 23.04
C PHE A 75 -15.88 0.89 22.44
N LEU A 76 -16.92 1.09 23.25
CA LEU A 76 -18.24 1.47 22.76
C LEU A 76 -18.24 2.86 22.14
N GLY A 77 -18.85 3.00 20.97
CA GLY A 77 -18.93 4.28 20.27
C GLY A 77 -17.68 4.67 19.48
N LEU A 78 -16.61 3.86 19.53
CA LEU A 78 -15.42 4.05 18.72
C LEU A 78 -15.52 3.30 17.40
N SER A 79 -14.85 3.81 16.36
CA SER A 79 -14.62 3.04 15.14
C SER A 79 -13.46 2.05 15.32
N GLU A 80 -13.37 1.08 14.40
CA GLU A 80 -12.23 0.15 14.38
C GLU A 80 -10.91 0.92 14.27
N GLY A 81 -10.85 1.94 13.42
CA GLY A 81 -9.67 2.81 13.27
C GLY A 81 -9.32 3.58 14.54
N ASP A 82 -10.32 4.10 15.26
CA ASP A 82 -10.09 4.80 16.53
C ASP A 82 -9.54 3.87 17.61
N ILE A 83 -10.03 2.63 17.66
CA ILE A 83 -9.51 1.60 18.57
C ILE A 83 -8.06 1.28 18.20
N GLN A 84 -7.78 1.05 16.92
CA GLN A 84 -6.43 0.76 16.44
C GLN A 84 -5.46 1.91 16.75
N GLN A 85 -5.90 3.16 16.63
CA GLN A 85 -5.11 4.33 16.97
C GLN A 85 -4.91 4.48 18.48
N LYS A 86 -5.96 4.25 19.29
CA LYS A 86 -5.92 4.36 20.75
C LYS A 86 -4.95 3.36 21.38
N PHE A 87 -4.94 2.14 20.88
CA PHE A 87 -4.10 1.06 21.42
C PHE A 87 -2.83 0.80 20.61
N GLY A 88 -2.68 1.42 19.43
CA GLY A 88 -1.53 1.26 18.55
C GLY A 88 -1.41 -0.14 17.94
N ILE A 89 -2.53 -0.84 17.74
CA ILE A 89 -2.60 -2.25 17.37
C ILE A 89 -3.63 -2.46 16.26
N GLN A 90 -3.26 -3.21 15.24
CA GLN A 90 -4.18 -3.63 14.18
C GLN A 90 -5.04 -4.82 14.62
N SER A 91 -6.30 -4.87 14.20
CA SER A 91 -7.13 -6.06 14.41
C SER A 91 -6.52 -7.26 13.69
N GLN A 92 -6.51 -8.42 14.34
CA GLN A 92 -5.99 -9.64 13.72
C GLN A 92 -6.96 -10.18 12.67
N GLN A 93 -8.25 -10.06 12.94
CA GLN A 93 -9.31 -10.42 12.02
C GLN A 93 -10.32 -9.30 11.99
N SER A 94 -10.68 -8.83 10.80
CA SER A 94 -11.84 -7.98 10.60
C SER A 94 -12.64 -8.49 9.40
N GLY A 95 -13.96 -8.47 9.54
CA GLY A 95 -14.89 -8.98 8.54
C GLY A 95 -16.12 -8.10 8.45
N MET A 96 -16.45 -7.65 7.24
CA MET A 96 -17.74 -7.03 6.97
C MET A 96 -18.81 -8.10 6.81
N LEU A 97 -19.92 -7.89 7.49
CA LEU A 97 -21.15 -8.66 7.40
C LEU A 97 -22.21 -7.83 6.66
N ASP A 98 -23.27 -8.50 6.21
CA ASP A 98 -24.38 -7.82 5.53
C ASP A 98 -25.02 -6.74 6.42
N HIS A 99 -25.66 -5.76 5.76
CA HIS A 99 -26.36 -4.66 6.42
C HIS A 99 -25.47 -3.70 7.25
N GLY A 100 -24.22 -3.51 6.82
CA GLY A 100 -23.31 -2.52 7.41
C GLY A 100 -22.83 -2.91 8.80
N GLN A 101 -22.86 -4.21 9.11
CA GLN A 101 -22.25 -4.76 10.31
C GLN A 101 -20.82 -5.18 10.01
N SER A 102 -19.95 -5.11 11.02
CA SER A 102 -18.65 -5.76 10.93
C SER A 102 -18.25 -6.31 12.29
N LEU A 103 -17.35 -7.28 12.27
CA LEU A 103 -16.72 -7.86 13.44
C LEU A 103 -15.21 -7.61 13.32
N ALA A 104 -14.59 -7.15 14.40
CA ALA A 104 -13.15 -7.10 14.51
C ALA A 104 -12.68 -7.81 15.80
N GLN A 105 -11.56 -8.51 15.69
CA GLN A 105 -10.94 -9.26 16.77
C GLN A 105 -9.51 -8.81 17.01
N TRP A 106 -9.15 -8.65 18.28
CA TRP A 106 -7.79 -8.36 18.73
C TRP A 106 -7.31 -9.43 19.70
N LEU A 107 -6.03 -9.78 19.62
CA LEU A 107 -5.38 -10.62 20.62
C LEU A 107 -4.80 -9.74 21.73
N SER A 108 -5.18 -10.07 22.96
CA SER A 108 -4.50 -9.66 24.19
C SER A 108 -3.46 -10.72 24.56
N GLU A 109 -2.55 -10.37 25.46
CA GLU A 109 -1.59 -11.31 26.06
C GLU A 109 -2.27 -12.54 26.70
N ASP A 110 -3.46 -12.34 27.27
CA ASP A 110 -4.18 -13.29 28.11
C ASP A 110 -5.57 -13.67 27.56
N GLY A 111 -5.90 -13.27 26.33
CA GLY A 111 -7.20 -13.57 25.73
C GLY A 111 -7.47 -12.87 24.40
N THR A 112 -8.75 -12.73 24.05
CA THR A 112 -9.23 -12.15 22.79
C THR A 112 -10.30 -11.12 23.07
N ILE A 113 -10.29 -10.03 22.31
CA ILE A 113 -11.32 -8.99 22.33
C ILE A 113 -12.08 -9.09 21.02
N GLU A 114 -13.40 -9.23 21.10
CA GLU A 114 -14.29 -9.26 19.94
C GLU A 114 -15.23 -8.06 20.01
N CYS A 115 -15.11 -7.12 19.07
CA CYS A 115 -16.05 -6.00 18.98
C CYS A 115 -16.89 -6.08 17.70
N TRP A 116 -18.18 -5.81 17.85
CA TRP A 116 -19.16 -5.71 16.78
C TRP A 116 -19.47 -4.25 16.47
N PHE A 117 -19.49 -3.94 15.19
CA PHE A 117 -19.69 -2.61 14.66
C PHE A 117 -20.97 -2.59 13.83
N GLN A 118 -21.66 -1.45 13.85
CA GLN A 118 -22.78 -1.14 12.97
C GLN A 118 -22.53 0.27 12.45
N SER A 119 -22.50 0.42 11.13
CA SER A 119 -22.17 1.71 10.49
C SER A 119 -20.84 2.26 11.03
N GLU A 120 -19.83 1.38 11.10
CA GLU A 120 -18.46 1.66 11.55
C GLU A 120 -18.31 1.98 13.06
N ILE A 121 -19.39 1.98 13.84
CA ILE A 121 -19.34 2.28 15.27
C ILE A 121 -19.55 1.02 16.09
N CYS A 122 -18.66 0.79 17.06
CA CYS A 122 -18.73 -0.32 18.00
C CYS A 122 -19.99 -0.19 18.88
N TYR A 123 -20.82 -1.23 18.88
CA TYR A 123 -22.03 -1.32 19.71
C TYR A 123 -22.03 -2.50 20.68
N ASP A 124 -21.15 -3.48 20.49
CA ASP A 124 -20.98 -4.62 21.41
C ASP A 124 -19.50 -4.96 21.45
N CYS A 125 -18.93 -5.16 22.63
CA CYS A 125 -17.58 -5.67 22.73
C CYS A 125 -17.44 -6.65 23.90
N THR A 126 -16.82 -7.79 23.61
CA THR A 126 -16.72 -8.95 24.50
C THR A 126 -15.26 -9.34 24.69
N PHE A 127 -14.85 -9.54 25.93
CA PHE A 127 -13.52 -10.03 26.28
C PHE A 127 -13.59 -11.51 26.63
N LEU A 128 -12.79 -12.31 25.95
CA LEU A 128 -12.74 -13.76 26.05
C LEU A 128 -11.38 -14.19 26.58
N GLN A 129 -11.36 -14.93 27.68
CA GLN A 129 -10.15 -15.57 28.21
C GLN A 129 -10.37 -17.08 28.29
N ASN A 130 -9.51 -17.85 27.63
CA ASN A 130 -9.65 -19.32 27.50
C ASN A 130 -11.04 -19.75 26.99
N GLY A 131 -11.61 -18.99 26.05
CA GLY A 131 -12.94 -19.25 25.47
C GLY A 131 -14.11 -18.91 26.39
N ARG A 132 -13.88 -18.26 27.54
CA ARG A 132 -14.93 -17.79 28.45
C ARG A 132 -15.02 -16.27 28.41
N GLU A 133 -16.25 -15.76 28.37
CA GLU A 133 -16.51 -14.33 28.56
C GLU A 133 -16.12 -13.92 29.99
N ILE A 134 -15.28 -12.89 30.09
CA ILE A 134 -14.88 -12.30 31.37
C ILE A 134 -15.41 -10.87 31.56
N ALA A 135 -15.67 -10.17 30.46
CA ALA A 135 -16.26 -8.84 30.45
C ALA A 135 -17.00 -8.61 29.14
N ARG A 136 -18.07 -7.81 29.19
CA ARG A 136 -18.82 -7.41 28.01
C ARG A 136 -19.44 -6.04 28.21
N ALA A 137 -19.41 -5.24 27.16
CA ALA A 137 -20.13 -3.98 27.09
C ALA A 137 -21.03 -3.99 25.87
N HIS A 138 -22.30 -3.62 26.06
CA HIS A 138 -23.29 -3.57 24.98
C HIS A 138 -24.03 -2.25 25.03
N ARG A 139 -24.06 -1.54 23.90
CA ARG A 139 -24.86 -0.34 23.71
C ARG A 139 -26.12 -0.70 22.92
N PRO A 140 -27.32 -0.61 23.51
CA PRO A 140 -28.55 -0.93 22.79
C PRO A 140 -28.68 0.00 21.58
N ARG A 141 -28.98 -0.58 20.42
CA ARG A 141 -29.27 0.19 19.21
C ARG A 141 -30.45 1.11 19.49
N LYS A 142 -30.23 2.43 19.40
CA LYS A 142 -31.36 3.37 19.30
C LYS A 142 -32.08 3.04 17.99
N ARG A 143 -33.31 2.52 18.09
CA ARG A 143 -34.23 2.50 16.94
C ARG A 143 -34.54 3.95 16.61
N TRP A 144 -34.08 4.40 15.45
CA TRP A 144 -34.55 5.64 14.84
C TRP A 144 -35.81 5.32 14.04
#